data_AF-A0A855KEQ9-F1
#
_entry.id   AF-A0A855KEQ9-F1
#
_cell.length_a   1.000
_cell.length_b   1.000
_cell.length_c   1.000
_cell.angle_alpha   90.00
_cell.angle_beta   90.00
_cell.angle_gamma   90.00
#
_symmetry.space_group_name_H-M   'P 1'
#
loop_
_entity.id
_entity.type
_entity.pdbx_description
1 polymer ?
#
loop_
_entity_poly.entity_id
_entity_poly.type
_entity_poly.pdbx_seq_one_letter_code
_entity_poly.pdbx_strand_id
1 'polypeptide(L)'
;MPLSKASTLLSAFFVFTTTGCQPSNVQPLSITGDAVARSQSACQKEDFIWNNKIVPSLYGSELPALTAPSIGDTLTLAMPSFTVKSLTAQGDELEQGRRKLVHAFGAEARFRFVANRAVASRYTGIFQSGTDCVIGRLSLATKPTDTHSVPALALKFFIDGNHPSVNLQVMNSIDGQERYNFFEKTFSNIIPPAGSFATRLLAGFFEWAAIRFGARDSDPGHLTVEHLADINADGSKVAAPRAPYQLLFKPRPAAAARFNGVTMQDDFRIRLTDFPVGEVLYDVYALDKGETVEQAKLLGQLVLNSKIVASRYGDEKLYFQHNMQR
;
A
#
# COMPACT_ATOMS: atom_id res chain seq x y z
N MET A 1 1.94 -19.69 75.95
CA MET A 1 1.50 -19.81 77.36
C MET A 1 2.36 -18.89 78.21
N PRO A 2 1.84 -18.17 79.22
CA PRO A 2 0.68 -17.26 79.32
C PRO A 2 1.17 -15.78 79.40
N LEU A 3 0.40 -14.74 79.03
CA LEU A 3 -0.59 -13.97 79.85
C LEU A 3 -0.03 -13.54 81.24
N SER A 4 -0.17 -12.34 81.77
CA SER A 4 -0.87 -11.10 81.39
C SER A 4 -0.59 -10.01 82.47
N LYS A 5 -1.14 -8.82 82.23
CA LYS A 5 -1.61 -7.79 83.20
C LYS A 5 -0.64 -6.72 83.68
N ALA A 6 -0.66 -5.61 82.93
CA ALA A 6 -1.18 -4.28 83.31
C ALA A 6 -1.04 -3.82 84.77
N SER A 7 -0.41 -2.65 84.94
CA SER A 7 -0.85 -1.62 85.88
C SER A 7 -0.53 -0.24 85.32
N THR A 8 -1.54 0.64 85.35
CA THR A 8 -1.56 1.99 84.79
C THR A 8 -1.19 3.00 85.87
N LEU A 9 -0.26 3.91 85.56
CA LEU A 9 -0.02 5.12 86.36
C LEU A 9 0.04 6.33 85.42
N LEU A 10 -0.83 7.29 85.72
CA LEU A 10 -0.97 8.60 85.08
C LEU A 10 0.33 9.40 85.15
N SER A 11 0.69 10.05 84.05
CA SER A 11 1.53 11.26 84.06
C SER A 11 1.21 12.11 82.84
N ALA A 12 1.07 13.41 83.09
CA ALA A 12 0.58 14.44 82.18
C ALA A 12 1.43 14.57 80.91
N PHE A 13 0.77 14.63 79.75
CA PHE A 13 1.41 14.91 78.47
C PHE A 13 1.06 16.32 77.99
N PHE A 14 2.12 17.11 77.78
CA PHE A 14 2.13 18.27 76.89
C PHE A 14 1.80 17.80 75.46
N VAL A 15 0.75 18.36 74.87
CA VAL A 15 0.40 18.11 73.46
C VAL A 15 1.15 19.12 72.59
N PHE A 16 2.15 18.61 71.86
CA PHE A 16 2.68 19.24 70.66
C PHE A 16 1.70 18.99 69.51
N THR A 17 1.11 20.04 68.96
CA THR A 17 0.29 19.96 67.74
C THR A 17 1.20 19.83 66.53
N THR A 18 1.38 18.61 66.03
CA THR A 18 1.91 18.37 64.69
C THR A 18 0.76 18.47 63.68
N THR A 19 0.87 19.41 62.76
CA THR A 19 -0.02 19.56 61.59
C THR A 19 0.14 18.34 60.67
N GLY A 20 -0.80 17.40 60.76
CA GLY A 20 -0.92 16.29 59.81
C GLY A 20 -1.53 16.78 58.49
N CYS A 21 -0.78 16.63 57.39
CA CYS A 21 -1.33 16.69 56.04
C CYS A 21 -2.31 15.52 55.86
N GLN A 22 -3.56 15.83 55.52
CA GLN A 22 -4.56 14.84 55.13
C GLN A 22 -4.13 14.12 53.84
N PRO A 23 -4.38 12.81 53.71
CA PRO A 23 -4.26 12.13 52.42
C PRO A 23 -5.33 12.68 51.48
N SER A 24 -4.87 13.28 50.37
CA SER A 24 -5.72 13.75 49.29
C SER A 24 -6.55 12.60 48.75
N ASN A 25 -7.86 12.75 48.81
CA ASN A 25 -8.83 11.84 48.23
C ASN A 25 -8.67 11.90 46.70
N VAL A 26 -7.81 11.05 46.13
CA VAL A 26 -7.68 10.91 44.68
C VAL A 26 -8.93 10.20 44.20
N GLN A 27 -9.93 10.99 43.80
CA GLN A 27 -11.00 10.48 42.96
C GLN A 27 -10.33 9.92 41.69
N PRO A 28 -10.64 8.68 41.26
CA PRO A 28 -10.19 8.22 39.97
C PRO A 28 -10.77 9.16 38.92
N LEU A 29 -9.90 9.79 38.14
CA LEU A 29 -10.29 10.50 36.93
C LEU A 29 -11.10 9.53 36.08
N SER A 30 -12.40 9.76 36.03
CA SER A 30 -13.25 9.23 34.98
C SER A 30 -12.73 9.79 33.66
N ILE A 31 -11.93 9.01 32.94
CA ILE A 31 -11.67 9.22 31.53
C ILE A 31 -12.96 8.84 30.80
N THR A 32 -13.98 9.69 30.91
CA THR A 32 -15.09 9.76 29.98
C THR A 32 -14.83 10.95 29.09
N GLY A 33 -14.03 10.68 28.07
CA GLY A 33 -13.68 11.61 27.02
C GLY A 33 -13.27 10.76 25.84
N ASP A 34 -14.25 10.28 25.10
CA ASP A 34 -14.08 9.75 23.77
C ASP A 34 -13.19 10.72 22.99
N ALA A 35 -11.90 10.39 22.86
CA ALA A 35 -11.15 10.84 21.71
C ALA A 35 -11.79 10.13 20.53
N VAL A 36 -12.92 10.66 20.04
CA VAL A 36 -13.37 10.43 18.68
C VAL A 36 -12.13 10.68 17.85
N ALA A 37 -11.52 9.62 17.32
CA ALA A 37 -10.32 9.73 16.50
C ALA A 37 -10.58 10.84 15.49
N ARG A 38 -9.83 11.94 15.60
CA ARG A 38 -10.14 13.16 14.85
C ARG A 38 -10.10 12.77 13.38
N SER A 39 -11.26 12.86 12.73
CA SER A 39 -11.42 12.57 11.30
C SER A 39 -10.30 13.30 10.53
N GLN A 40 -9.48 12.54 9.81
CA GLN A 40 -8.39 13.07 8.99
C GLN A 40 -8.86 13.11 7.53
N SER A 41 -8.50 14.17 6.81
CA SER A 41 -8.60 14.16 5.35
C SER A 41 -7.63 13.13 4.75
N ALA A 42 -7.92 12.69 3.54
CA ALA A 42 -7.09 11.82 2.71
C ALA A 42 -5.67 12.36 2.61
N CYS A 43 -5.52 13.65 2.30
CA CYS A 43 -4.21 14.28 2.15
C CYS A 43 -3.48 14.41 3.49
N GLN A 44 -4.17 14.59 4.63
CA GLN A 44 -3.51 14.53 5.93
C GLN A 44 -2.97 13.14 6.26
N LYS A 45 -3.68 12.08 5.87
CA LYS A 45 -3.20 10.69 6.03
C LYS A 45 -2.01 10.41 5.12
N GLU A 46 -2.10 10.82 3.87
CA GLU A 46 -1.00 10.74 2.90
C GLU A 46 0.23 11.53 3.39
N ASP A 47 0.04 12.77 3.85
CA ASP A 47 1.09 13.63 4.43
C ASP A 47 1.75 12.97 5.62
N PHE A 48 0.98 12.30 6.49
CA PHE A 48 1.54 11.59 7.64
C PHE A 48 2.44 10.43 7.19
N ILE A 49 1.98 9.59 6.27
CA ILE A 49 2.83 8.50 5.75
C ILE A 49 4.05 9.06 5.03
N TRP A 50 3.87 10.09 4.20
CA TRP A 50 4.95 10.69 3.43
C TRP A 50 6.00 11.35 4.33
N ASN A 51 5.59 12.30 5.16
CA ASN A 51 6.50 13.14 5.93
C ASN A 51 7.01 12.48 7.22
N ASN A 52 6.23 11.57 7.83
CA ASN A 52 6.61 10.95 9.10
C ASN A 52 7.19 9.54 8.95
N LYS A 53 7.05 8.91 7.77
CA LYS A 53 7.51 7.53 7.55
C LYS A 53 8.46 7.40 6.37
N ILE A 54 8.06 7.84 5.17
CA ILE A 54 8.87 7.71 3.95
C ILE A 54 10.09 8.64 4.00
N VAL A 55 9.87 9.96 4.10
CA VAL A 55 10.95 10.97 4.09
C VAL A 55 11.99 10.77 5.21
N PRO A 56 11.60 10.40 6.46
CA PRO A 56 12.61 10.14 7.50
C PRO A 56 13.42 8.86 7.29
N SER A 57 13.02 8.00 6.35
CA SER A 57 13.66 6.71 6.09
C SER A 57 14.24 6.59 4.69
N LEU A 58 14.44 7.71 4.00
CA LEU A 58 15.14 7.72 2.72
C LEU A 58 16.50 7.05 2.84
N TYR A 59 16.85 6.27 1.82
CA TYR A 59 18.22 5.82 1.68
C TYR A 59 19.13 7.02 1.39
N GLY A 60 20.38 6.95 1.88
CA GLY A 60 21.39 7.97 1.63
C GLY A 60 21.97 7.87 0.22
N SER A 61 23.28 8.05 0.08
CA SER A 61 23.98 7.90 -1.20
C SER A 61 24.01 6.46 -1.73
N GLU A 62 23.77 5.47 -0.87
CA GLU A 62 23.82 4.06 -1.22
C GLU A 62 22.43 3.43 -1.08
N LEU A 63 21.99 2.73 -2.14
CA LEU A 63 20.77 1.94 -2.15
C LEU A 63 21.07 0.48 -1.79
N PRO A 64 20.17 -0.22 -1.07
CA PRO A 64 20.31 -1.66 -0.87
C PRO A 64 20.34 -2.38 -2.21
N ALA A 65 21.27 -3.33 -2.38
CA ALA A 65 21.36 -4.10 -3.62
C ALA A 65 20.04 -4.83 -3.95
N LEU A 66 19.68 -4.87 -5.22
CA LEU A 66 18.55 -5.67 -5.70
C LEU A 66 18.87 -7.16 -5.53
N THR A 67 18.03 -7.88 -4.80
CA THR A 67 18.15 -9.33 -4.59
C THR A 67 16.95 -10.08 -5.14
N ALA A 68 17.16 -11.37 -5.45
CA ALA A 68 16.09 -12.30 -5.77
C ALA A 68 15.64 -13.05 -4.50
N PRO A 69 14.39 -13.55 -4.46
CA PRO A 69 13.94 -14.42 -3.38
C PRO A 69 14.87 -15.64 -3.24
N SER A 70 15.25 -15.98 -2.02
CA SER A 70 15.99 -17.22 -1.72
C SER A 70 15.10 -18.46 -1.86
N ILE A 71 15.70 -19.65 -1.77
CA ILE A 71 14.94 -20.92 -1.70
C ILE A 71 14.00 -20.92 -0.49
N GLY A 72 14.48 -20.45 0.67
CA GLY A 72 13.65 -20.31 1.87
C GLY A 72 12.49 -19.32 1.70
N ASP A 73 12.71 -18.23 0.95
CA ASP A 73 11.64 -17.28 0.61
C ASP A 73 10.60 -17.90 -0.31
N THR A 74 11.05 -18.71 -1.27
CA THR A 74 10.16 -19.43 -2.20
C THR A 74 9.29 -20.44 -1.44
N LEU A 75 9.87 -21.19 -0.50
CA LEU A 75 9.11 -22.08 0.39
C LEU A 75 8.12 -21.29 1.26
N THR A 76 8.50 -20.09 1.70
CA THR A 76 7.60 -19.21 2.48
C THR A 76 6.43 -18.71 1.64
N LEU A 77 6.66 -18.35 0.38
CA LEU A 77 5.60 -17.95 -0.57
C LEU A 77 4.64 -19.10 -0.90
N ALA A 78 5.13 -20.35 -0.86
CA ALA A 78 4.29 -21.52 -1.05
C ALA A 78 3.29 -21.76 0.10
N MET A 79 3.50 -21.13 1.27
CA MET A 79 2.60 -21.28 2.42
C MET A 79 1.38 -20.35 2.29
N PRO A 80 0.14 -20.86 2.24
CA PRO A 80 -1.05 -20.00 2.16
C PRO A 80 -1.21 -19.09 3.36
N SER A 81 -0.81 -19.54 4.55
CA SER A 81 -0.85 -18.72 5.76
C SER A 81 -0.03 -17.44 5.59
N PHE A 82 1.05 -17.48 4.79
CA PHE A 82 1.82 -16.32 4.42
C PHE A 82 1.17 -15.55 3.27
N THR A 83 0.78 -16.22 2.19
CA THR A 83 0.33 -15.54 0.96
C THR A 83 -1.06 -14.92 1.12
N VAL A 84 -2.01 -15.58 1.80
CA VAL A 84 -3.38 -15.07 2.03
C VAL A 84 -3.42 -13.73 2.77
N LYS A 85 -2.36 -13.39 3.50
CA LYS A 85 -2.20 -12.10 4.16
C LYS A 85 -2.06 -10.93 3.18
N SER A 86 -1.65 -11.15 1.93
CA SER A 86 -1.71 -10.10 0.90
C SER A 86 -3.14 -9.65 0.61
N LEU A 87 -4.13 -10.52 0.84
CA LEU A 87 -5.56 -10.28 0.63
C LEU A 87 -6.31 -9.90 1.92
N THR A 88 -5.81 -10.33 3.09
CA THR A 88 -6.54 -10.23 4.37
C THR A 88 -5.98 -9.22 5.36
N ALA A 89 -4.71 -8.83 5.25
CA ALA A 89 -4.15 -7.82 6.15
C ALA A 89 -4.83 -6.46 5.91
N GLN A 90 -5.04 -5.73 6.99
CA GLN A 90 -5.71 -4.44 7.01
C GLN A 90 -4.71 -3.33 7.35
N GLY A 91 -4.92 -2.15 6.79
CA GLY A 91 -4.10 -0.96 7.08
C GLY A 91 -3.00 -0.68 6.05
N ASP A 92 -2.13 0.26 6.41
CA ASP A 92 -1.11 0.81 5.51
C ASP A 92 0.30 0.24 5.70
N GLU A 93 0.49 -0.57 6.75
CA GLU A 93 1.76 -1.20 7.11
C GLU A 93 1.65 -2.72 7.12
N LEU A 94 2.75 -3.40 6.80
CA LEU A 94 2.87 -4.85 6.92
C LEU A 94 2.76 -5.25 8.40
N GLU A 95 2.12 -6.39 8.66
CA GLU A 95 2.07 -6.98 9.99
C GLU A 95 3.47 -7.13 10.60
N GLN A 96 3.59 -6.98 11.92
CA GLN A 96 4.86 -7.10 12.61
C GLN A 96 5.53 -8.46 12.31
N GLY A 97 6.80 -8.42 11.94
CA GLY A 97 7.58 -9.62 11.57
C GLY A 97 7.40 -10.09 10.12
N ARG A 98 6.40 -9.56 9.39
CA ARG A 98 6.25 -9.82 7.95
C ARG A 98 7.20 -8.93 7.15
N ARG A 99 7.82 -9.50 6.11
CA ARG A 99 8.60 -8.76 5.11
C ARG A 99 8.14 -9.07 3.69
N LYS A 100 8.44 -8.18 2.76
CA LYS A 100 8.24 -8.42 1.33
C LYS A 100 9.24 -9.48 0.85
N LEU A 101 8.75 -10.51 0.18
CA LEU A 101 9.59 -11.55 -0.43
C LEU A 101 9.78 -11.31 -1.92
N VAL A 102 8.74 -10.81 -2.58
CA VAL A 102 8.75 -10.26 -3.93
C VAL A 102 8.40 -8.78 -3.87
N HIS A 103 8.75 -8.02 -4.91
CA HIS A 103 8.58 -6.57 -4.93
C HIS A 103 9.26 -5.89 -3.75
N ALA A 104 10.35 -6.47 -3.23
CA ALA A 104 10.99 -6.02 -2.01
C ALA A 104 11.64 -4.64 -2.15
N PHE A 105 12.10 -4.29 -3.36
CA PHE A 105 12.83 -3.06 -3.63
C PHE A 105 12.06 -2.17 -4.61
N GLY A 106 11.89 -0.90 -4.23
CA GLY A 106 11.11 0.05 -4.98
C GLY A 106 11.52 1.49 -4.75
N ALA A 107 10.73 2.37 -5.36
CA ALA A 107 10.73 3.79 -5.07
C ALA A 107 9.29 4.29 -4.95
N GLU A 108 9.06 5.20 -4.01
CA GLU A 108 7.78 5.77 -3.68
C GLU A 108 7.66 7.19 -4.23
N ALA A 109 6.44 7.58 -4.58
CA ALA A 109 6.09 8.96 -4.83
C ALA A 109 4.64 9.25 -4.46
N ARG A 110 4.33 10.52 -4.27
CA ARG A 110 2.97 11.02 -4.24
C ARG A 110 2.47 11.16 -5.66
N PHE A 111 1.21 10.83 -5.87
CA PHE A 111 0.52 10.92 -7.15
C PHE A 111 -0.83 11.57 -6.97
N ARG A 112 -1.35 12.10 -8.07
CA ARG A 112 -2.76 12.42 -8.25
C ARG A 112 -3.32 11.58 -9.38
N PHE A 113 -4.54 11.08 -9.18
CA PHE A 113 -5.33 10.45 -10.23
C PHE A 113 -6.36 11.45 -10.75
N VAL A 114 -6.13 11.91 -11.98
CA VAL A 114 -6.94 12.96 -12.63
C VAL A 114 -7.95 12.29 -13.55
N ALA A 115 -9.20 12.22 -13.11
CA ALA A 115 -10.27 11.61 -13.89
C ALA A 115 -10.61 12.45 -15.13
N ASN A 116 -10.73 11.79 -16.28
CA ASN A 116 -11.30 12.37 -17.50
C ASN A 116 -12.83 12.43 -17.36
N ARG A 117 -13.36 13.61 -17.05
CA ARG A 117 -14.78 13.83 -16.76
C ARG A 117 -15.75 13.28 -17.83
N ALA A 118 -15.34 13.25 -19.10
CA ALA A 118 -16.18 12.73 -20.18
C ALA A 118 -16.41 11.21 -20.11
N VAL A 119 -15.43 10.45 -19.61
CA VAL A 119 -15.48 8.98 -19.49
C VAL A 119 -15.86 8.57 -18.07
N ALA A 120 -15.38 9.32 -17.08
CA ALA A 120 -15.51 9.06 -15.66
C ALA A 120 -16.96 8.98 -15.17
N SER A 121 -17.92 9.60 -15.87
CA SER A 121 -19.36 9.51 -15.57
C SER A 121 -19.97 8.12 -15.73
N ARG A 122 -19.31 7.22 -16.49
CA ARG A 122 -19.71 5.81 -16.62
C ARG A 122 -19.44 5.02 -15.34
N TYR A 123 -18.42 5.42 -14.59
CA TYR A 123 -17.96 4.77 -13.37
C TYR A 123 -18.30 5.61 -12.15
N THR A 124 -18.00 5.10 -10.96
CA THR A 124 -18.27 5.77 -9.69
C THR A 124 -17.04 5.77 -8.79
N GLY A 125 -17.16 6.39 -7.61
CA GLY A 125 -16.09 6.37 -6.60
C GLY A 125 -14.85 7.11 -7.05
N ILE A 126 -13.67 6.53 -6.80
CA ILE A 126 -12.37 7.10 -7.19
C ILE A 126 -12.26 7.27 -8.71
N PHE A 127 -12.86 6.37 -9.50
CA PHE A 127 -12.85 6.48 -10.97
C PHE A 127 -13.57 7.73 -11.49
N GLN A 128 -14.60 8.16 -10.76
CA GLN A 128 -15.39 9.34 -11.11
C GLN A 128 -14.82 10.63 -10.51
N SER A 129 -14.48 10.57 -9.22
CA SER A 129 -14.05 11.73 -8.44
C SER A 129 -12.63 12.18 -8.77
N GLY A 130 -11.72 11.22 -9.04
CA GLY A 130 -10.29 11.46 -8.97
C GLY A 130 -9.82 11.63 -7.52
N THR A 131 -8.53 11.86 -7.31
CA THR A 131 -7.99 12.27 -6.01
C THR A 131 -6.56 12.79 -6.16
N ASP A 132 -6.18 13.73 -5.29
CA ASP A 132 -4.82 14.27 -5.22
C ASP A 132 -3.94 13.58 -4.18
N CYS A 133 -4.52 12.65 -3.40
CA CYS A 133 -3.88 12.06 -2.23
C CYS A 133 -3.60 10.56 -2.43
N VAL A 134 -2.53 10.23 -3.17
CA VAL A 134 -2.15 8.86 -3.51
C VAL A 134 -0.67 8.64 -3.26
N ILE A 135 -0.31 7.57 -2.54
CA ILE A 135 1.07 7.07 -2.54
C ILE A 135 1.17 5.93 -3.55
N GLY A 136 2.10 6.07 -4.49
CA GLY A 136 2.44 5.02 -5.44
C GLY A 136 3.83 4.47 -5.18
N ARG A 137 4.03 3.19 -5.48
CA ARG A 137 5.31 2.50 -5.40
C ARG A 137 5.62 1.79 -6.70
N LEU A 138 6.73 2.19 -7.32
CA LEU A 138 7.32 1.60 -8.51
C LEU A 138 8.35 0.57 -8.06
N SER A 139 8.19 -0.70 -8.44
CA SER A 139 9.03 -1.78 -7.91
C SER A 139 9.34 -2.85 -8.95
N LEU A 140 10.39 -3.63 -8.70
CA LEU A 140 10.67 -4.85 -9.43
C LEU A 140 10.34 -6.06 -8.57
N ALA A 141 9.67 -7.07 -9.13
CA ALA A 141 9.28 -8.28 -8.39
C ALA A 141 10.48 -9.03 -7.80
N THR A 142 11.58 -9.05 -8.54
CA THR A 142 12.85 -9.69 -8.22
C THR A 142 14.00 -8.91 -8.86
N LYS A 143 15.25 -9.22 -8.50
CA LYS A 143 16.43 -8.73 -9.21
C LYS A 143 16.29 -9.01 -10.72
N PRO A 144 16.54 -8.02 -11.62
CA PRO A 144 16.62 -8.27 -13.05
C PRO A 144 17.55 -9.43 -13.39
N THR A 145 17.26 -10.13 -14.49
CA THR A 145 18.17 -11.10 -15.13
C THR A 145 18.83 -10.44 -16.35
N ASP A 146 19.78 -11.13 -16.99
CA ASP A 146 20.53 -10.59 -18.15
C ASP A 146 19.64 -10.20 -19.35
N THR A 147 18.37 -10.61 -19.33
CA THR A 147 17.43 -10.40 -20.42
C THR A 147 16.08 -9.82 -19.98
N HIS A 148 15.72 -9.93 -18.69
CA HIS A 148 14.36 -9.64 -18.22
C HIS A 148 14.32 -8.79 -16.94
N SER A 149 13.25 -8.01 -16.83
CA SER A 149 12.85 -7.35 -15.58
C SER A 149 11.34 -7.55 -15.36
N VAL A 150 10.90 -7.46 -14.10
CA VAL A 150 9.48 -7.67 -13.74
C VAL A 150 8.95 -6.43 -13.01
N PRO A 151 8.67 -5.32 -13.73
CA PRO A 151 8.21 -4.09 -13.11
C PRO A 151 6.72 -4.14 -12.75
N ALA A 152 6.38 -3.46 -11.66
CA ALA A 152 5.01 -3.31 -11.18
C ALA A 152 4.81 -1.96 -10.48
N LEU A 153 3.56 -1.51 -10.50
CA LEU A 153 3.10 -0.30 -9.83
C LEU A 153 2.01 -0.68 -8.81
N ALA A 154 2.19 -0.26 -7.58
CA ALA A 154 1.15 -0.28 -6.56
C ALA A 154 0.72 1.14 -6.23
N LEU A 155 -0.59 1.38 -6.08
CA LEU A 155 -1.18 2.67 -5.71
C LEU A 155 -2.02 2.48 -4.46
N LYS A 156 -1.91 3.43 -3.53
CA LYS A 156 -2.68 3.53 -2.30
C LYS A 156 -3.41 4.86 -2.32
N PHE A 157 -4.72 4.81 -2.49
CA PHE A 157 -5.60 5.98 -2.48
C PHE A 157 -6.07 6.21 -1.04
N PHE A 158 -5.74 7.36 -0.49
CA PHE A 158 -6.24 7.76 0.82
C PHE A 158 -7.65 8.33 0.69
N ILE A 159 -8.47 8.06 1.70
CA ILE A 159 -9.88 8.45 1.74
C ILE A 159 -10.11 9.34 2.96
N ASP A 160 -10.87 10.42 2.81
CA ASP A 160 -11.27 11.30 3.92
C ASP A 160 -12.01 10.52 5.00
N GLY A 161 -12.06 11.06 6.21
CA GLY A 161 -12.84 10.45 7.29
C GLY A 161 -12.07 9.36 8.04
N ASN A 162 -12.80 8.52 8.77
CA ASN A 162 -12.23 7.32 9.41
C ASN A 162 -12.34 6.09 8.49
N HIS A 163 -11.93 6.25 7.23
CA HIS A 163 -11.94 5.18 6.23
C HIS A 163 -10.53 4.61 6.01
N PRO A 164 -10.40 3.28 5.77
CA PRO A 164 -9.14 2.69 5.35
C PRO A 164 -8.76 3.20 3.95
N SER A 165 -7.47 3.17 3.64
CA SER A 165 -7.02 3.38 2.26
C SER A 165 -7.48 2.23 1.37
N VAL A 166 -7.67 2.53 0.09
CA VAL A 166 -7.98 1.53 -0.94
C VAL A 166 -6.79 1.41 -1.89
N ASN A 167 -6.45 0.19 -2.28
CA ASN A 167 -5.20 -0.08 -2.99
C ASN A 167 -5.46 -0.68 -4.38
N LEU A 168 -4.53 -0.46 -5.30
CA LEU A 168 -4.52 -1.05 -6.63
C LEU A 168 -3.10 -1.55 -6.93
N GLN A 169 -2.97 -2.73 -7.51
CA GLN A 169 -1.70 -3.23 -8.02
C GLN A 169 -1.88 -3.56 -9.49
N VAL A 170 -0.90 -3.12 -10.29
CA VAL A 170 -0.89 -3.35 -11.73
C VAL A 170 0.51 -3.74 -12.17
N MET A 171 0.58 -4.67 -13.12
CA MET A 171 1.83 -5.05 -13.78
C MET A 171 1.53 -5.51 -15.21
N ASN A 172 2.56 -5.78 -16.01
CA ASN A 172 2.36 -6.31 -17.35
C ASN A 172 2.18 -7.83 -17.36
N SER A 173 3.05 -8.55 -16.65
CA SER A 173 3.10 -10.00 -16.60
C SER A 173 3.95 -10.44 -15.40
N ILE A 174 3.66 -11.61 -14.83
CA ILE A 174 4.53 -12.24 -13.83
C ILE A 174 5.81 -12.84 -14.44
N ASP A 175 5.81 -13.14 -15.75
CA ASP A 175 7.03 -13.48 -16.49
C ASP A 175 7.90 -12.25 -16.77
N GLY A 176 7.36 -11.06 -16.53
CA GLY A 176 8.01 -9.79 -16.75
C GLY A 176 8.02 -9.38 -18.22
N GLN A 177 9.06 -8.65 -18.57
CA GLN A 177 9.29 -8.11 -19.90
C GLN A 177 10.76 -8.26 -20.27
N GLU A 178 11.02 -8.32 -21.57
CA GLU A 178 12.37 -8.15 -22.08
C GLU A 178 12.88 -6.74 -21.78
N ARG A 179 14.18 -6.61 -21.52
CA ARG A 179 14.88 -5.34 -21.23
C ARG A 179 14.47 -4.70 -19.89
N TYR A 180 15.00 -3.50 -19.65
CA TYR A 180 15.06 -2.86 -18.34
C TYR A 180 14.30 -1.54 -18.26
N ASN A 181 13.61 -1.15 -19.34
CA ASN A 181 12.80 0.06 -19.34
C ASN A 181 11.52 -0.17 -18.53
N PHE A 182 11.44 0.47 -17.36
CA PHE A 182 10.30 0.33 -16.44
C PHE A 182 8.95 0.71 -17.10
N PHE A 183 9.00 1.61 -18.07
CA PHE A 183 7.85 2.18 -18.77
C PHE A 183 7.69 1.62 -20.19
N GLU A 184 8.22 0.42 -20.46
CA GLU A 184 8.12 -0.25 -21.78
C GLU A 184 6.72 -0.78 -22.06
N LYS A 185 6.08 -1.39 -21.05
CA LYS A 185 4.84 -2.13 -21.21
C LYS A 185 3.68 -1.48 -20.49
N THR A 186 2.48 -1.67 -21.04
CA THR A 186 1.22 -1.34 -20.37
C THR A 186 1.04 -2.24 -19.16
N PHE A 187 0.72 -1.64 -18.02
CA PHE A 187 0.34 -2.39 -16.81
C PHE A 187 -1.17 -2.52 -16.70
N SER A 188 -1.62 -3.57 -16.04
CA SER A 188 -3.02 -3.89 -15.87
C SER A 188 -3.27 -4.63 -14.55
N ASN A 189 -4.49 -4.52 -14.02
CA ASN A 189 -4.98 -5.33 -12.89
C ASN A 189 -5.35 -6.76 -13.32
N ILE A 190 -5.55 -6.95 -14.63
CA ILE A 190 -5.75 -8.25 -15.28
C ILE A 190 -4.56 -8.51 -16.19
N ILE A 191 -3.79 -9.57 -15.91
CA ILE A 191 -2.55 -9.88 -16.63
C ILE A 191 -2.63 -11.23 -17.35
N PRO A 192 -1.81 -11.46 -18.40
CA PRO A 192 -1.78 -12.73 -19.09
C PRO A 192 -1.41 -13.89 -18.14
N PRO A 193 -1.87 -15.12 -18.43
CA PRO A 193 -1.45 -16.31 -17.70
C PRO A 193 0.07 -16.51 -17.75
N ALA A 194 0.59 -17.16 -16.71
CA ALA A 194 2.00 -17.48 -16.57
C ALA A 194 2.52 -18.37 -17.72
N GLY A 195 3.58 -17.93 -18.40
CA GLY A 195 4.18 -18.62 -19.55
C GLY A 195 5.25 -19.64 -19.16
N SER A 196 6.11 -19.32 -18.20
CA SER A 196 7.21 -20.23 -17.80
C SER A 196 6.76 -21.28 -16.77
N PHE A 197 7.52 -22.38 -16.64
CA PHE A 197 7.23 -23.39 -15.62
C PHE A 197 7.32 -22.82 -14.19
N ALA A 198 8.36 -22.02 -13.91
CA ALA A 198 8.58 -21.45 -12.58
C ALA A 198 7.46 -20.46 -12.20
N THR A 199 7.04 -19.62 -13.14
CA THR A 199 5.96 -18.65 -12.91
C THR A 199 4.59 -19.32 -12.83
N ARG A 200 4.34 -20.42 -13.57
CA ARG A 200 3.14 -21.25 -13.38
C ARG A 200 3.06 -21.85 -11.98
N LEU A 201 4.17 -22.37 -11.47
CA LEU A 201 4.24 -22.92 -10.12
C LEU A 201 3.97 -21.83 -9.06
N LEU A 202 4.56 -20.65 -9.23
CA LEU A 202 4.29 -19.50 -8.35
C LEU A 202 2.82 -19.06 -8.43
N ALA A 203 2.24 -19.00 -9.64
CA ALA A 203 0.82 -18.69 -9.83
C ALA A 203 -0.07 -19.71 -9.10
N GLY A 204 0.25 -21.00 -9.14
CA GLY A 204 -0.48 -22.02 -8.39
C GLY A 204 -0.49 -21.79 -6.86
N PHE A 205 0.61 -21.28 -6.29
CA PHE A 205 0.64 -20.91 -4.86
C PHE A 205 -0.29 -19.72 -4.55
N PHE A 206 -0.36 -18.74 -5.46
CA PHE A 206 -1.23 -17.58 -5.30
C PHE A 206 -2.70 -17.92 -5.52
N GLU A 207 -3.01 -18.77 -6.50
CA GLU A 207 -4.34 -19.32 -6.73
C GLU A 207 -4.83 -20.06 -5.48
N TRP A 208 -3.98 -20.88 -4.86
CA TRP A 208 -4.37 -21.59 -3.63
C TRP A 208 -4.69 -20.63 -2.47
N ALA A 209 -3.97 -19.51 -2.36
CA ALA A 209 -4.28 -18.47 -1.40
C ALA A 209 -5.61 -17.76 -1.72
N ALA A 210 -5.91 -17.50 -3.00
CA ALA A 210 -7.18 -16.92 -3.45
C ALA A 210 -8.37 -17.85 -3.15
N ILE A 211 -8.22 -19.16 -3.40
CA ILE A 211 -9.22 -20.18 -3.02
C ILE A 211 -9.43 -20.17 -1.50
N ARG A 212 -8.36 -20.14 -0.71
CA ARG A 212 -8.46 -20.11 0.77
C ARG A 212 -9.13 -18.85 1.29
N PHE A 213 -8.92 -17.72 0.61
CA PHE A 213 -9.57 -16.44 0.88
C PHE A 213 -11.07 -16.47 0.56
N GLY A 214 -11.50 -17.37 -0.32
CA GLY A 214 -12.87 -17.43 -0.84
C GLY A 214 -13.09 -16.40 -1.95
N ALA A 215 -12.09 -16.18 -2.81
CA ALA A 215 -12.23 -15.29 -3.95
C ALA A 215 -13.26 -15.84 -4.96
N ARG A 216 -14.07 -14.95 -5.54
CA ARG A 216 -15.04 -15.27 -6.59
C ARG A 216 -14.37 -15.72 -7.89
N ASP A 217 -13.22 -15.13 -8.19
CA ASP A 217 -12.30 -15.54 -9.24
C ASP A 217 -10.96 -15.87 -8.57
N SER A 218 -10.49 -17.11 -8.72
CA SER A 218 -9.25 -17.57 -8.10
C SER A 218 -8.01 -17.32 -8.94
N ASP A 219 -8.15 -16.81 -10.17
CA ASP A 219 -7.00 -16.48 -11.01
C ASP A 219 -6.16 -15.38 -10.34
N PRO A 220 -4.90 -15.67 -9.93
CA PRO A 220 -4.05 -14.68 -9.28
C PRO A 220 -3.62 -13.54 -10.21
N GLY A 221 -3.78 -13.71 -11.53
CA GLY A 221 -3.60 -12.67 -12.52
C GLY A 221 -4.78 -11.71 -12.63
N HIS A 222 -5.89 -11.96 -11.93
CA HIS A 222 -7.07 -11.10 -11.89
C HIS A 222 -7.25 -10.44 -10.52
N LEU A 223 -6.88 -9.15 -10.43
CA LEU A 223 -7.22 -8.32 -9.28
C LEU A 223 -8.47 -7.48 -9.57
N THR A 224 -9.42 -7.52 -8.63
CA THR A 224 -10.68 -6.77 -8.71
C THR A 224 -10.46 -5.30 -8.37
N VAL A 225 -11.32 -4.44 -8.91
CA VAL A 225 -11.21 -2.97 -8.75
C VAL A 225 -12.52 -2.33 -8.29
N GLU A 226 -13.52 -3.14 -7.95
CA GLU A 226 -14.85 -2.76 -7.49
C GLU A 226 -14.80 -1.91 -6.23
N HIS A 227 -13.89 -2.23 -5.30
CA HIS A 227 -13.71 -1.47 -4.06
C HIS A 227 -13.29 0.00 -4.29
N LEU A 228 -12.71 0.33 -5.45
CA LEU A 228 -12.40 1.71 -5.83
C LEU A 228 -13.63 2.47 -6.34
N ALA A 229 -14.68 1.76 -6.76
CA ALA A 229 -15.95 2.34 -7.21
C ALA A 229 -16.95 2.55 -6.07
N ASP A 230 -16.77 1.87 -4.94
CA ASP A 230 -17.68 1.86 -3.79
C ASP A 230 -17.58 3.12 -2.92
N ILE A 231 -16.50 3.91 -3.07
CA ILE A 231 -16.20 5.05 -2.21
C ILE A 231 -15.59 6.21 -3.01
N ASN A 232 -16.02 7.42 -2.70
CA ASN A 232 -15.41 8.64 -3.22
C ASN A 232 -14.23 9.08 -2.35
N ALA A 233 -13.36 9.94 -2.89
CA ALA A 233 -12.20 10.46 -2.14
C ALA A 233 -12.59 11.19 -0.84
N ASP A 234 -13.78 11.80 -0.81
CA ASP A 234 -14.36 12.49 0.36
C ASP A 234 -14.95 11.55 1.43
N GLY A 235 -14.82 10.24 1.25
CA GLY A 235 -15.31 9.21 2.17
C GLY A 235 -16.79 8.87 2.00
N SER A 236 -17.53 9.58 1.14
CA SER A 236 -18.92 9.23 0.84
C SER A 236 -19.01 7.89 0.11
N LYS A 237 -19.92 7.02 0.57
CA LYS A 237 -20.19 5.73 -0.08
C LYS A 237 -21.06 5.91 -1.31
N VAL A 238 -20.83 5.07 -2.31
CA VAL A 238 -21.64 5.01 -3.52
C VAL A 238 -22.73 3.94 -3.37
N ALA A 239 -24.00 4.31 -3.55
CA ALA A 239 -25.12 3.39 -3.38
C ALA A 239 -25.22 2.32 -4.48
N ALA A 240 -24.86 2.66 -5.72
CA ALA A 240 -24.84 1.74 -6.86
C ALA A 240 -23.48 1.82 -7.57
N PRO A 241 -22.45 1.17 -7.02
CA PRO A 241 -21.09 1.22 -7.55
C PRO A 241 -21.00 0.68 -8.99
N ARG A 242 -20.23 1.37 -9.83
CA ARG A 242 -19.90 0.94 -11.19
C ARG A 242 -18.39 1.04 -11.39
N ALA A 243 -17.74 -0.11 -11.48
CA ALA A 243 -16.32 -0.23 -11.75
C ALA A 243 -16.07 -0.68 -13.19
N PRO A 244 -14.94 -0.27 -13.81
CA PRO A 244 -14.45 -0.95 -15.00
C PRO A 244 -14.05 -2.39 -14.64
N TYR A 245 -14.04 -3.27 -15.63
CA TYR A 245 -13.53 -4.62 -15.48
C TYR A 245 -12.00 -4.64 -15.47
N GLN A 246 -11.40 -3.86 -16.36
CA GLN A 246 -9.94 -3.79 -16.53
C GLN A 246 -9.48 -2.35 -16.67
N LEU A 247 -8.33 -2.06 -16.06
CA LEU A 247 -7.60 -0.81 -16.18
C LEU A 247 -6.31 -1.06 -16.97
N LEU A 248 -6.02 -0.19 -17.94
CA LEU A 248 -4.78 -0.21 -18.71
C LEU A 248 -3.97 1.06 -18.40
N PHE A 249 -2.86 0.89 -17.71
CA PHE A 249 -1.91 1.95 -17.40
C PHE A 249 -0.89 2.01 -18.53
N LYS A 250 -1.18 2.83 -19.54
CA LYS A 250 -0.31 3.01 -20.70
C LYS A 250 0.77 4.06 -20.38
N PRO A 251 2.06 3.69 -20.36
CA PRO A 251 3.13 4.64 -20.10
C PRO A 251 3.12 5.77 -21.13
N ARG A 252 3.40 7.00 -20.68
CA ARG A 252 3.61 8.13 -21.60
C ARG A 252 4.95 7.98 -22.33
N PRO A 253 5.03 8.33 -23.63
CA PRO A 253 6.30 8.24 -24.37
C PRO A 253 7.46 9.00 -23.72
N ALA A 254 7.19 10.13 -23.05
CA ALA A 254 8.20 10.89 -22.31
C ALA A 254 8.79 10.09 -21.14
N ALA A 255 7.94 9.38 -20.39
CA ALA A 255 8.38 8.52 -19.29
C ALA A 255 9.25 7.34 -19.81
N ALA A 256 8.81 6.71 -20.90
CA ALA A 256 9.57 5.64 -21.56
C ALA A 256 10.94 6.12 -22.07
N ALA A 257 10.99 7.31 -22.67
CA ALA A 257 12.23 7.86 -23.23
C ALA A 257 13.31 8.12 -22.17
N ARG A 258 12.93 8.41 -20.92
CA ARG A 258 13.86 8.59 -19.79
C ARG A 258 14.61 7.32 -19.40
N PHE A 259 14.10 6.16 -19.81
CA PHE A 259 14.71 4.85 -19.58
C PHE A 259 15.44 4.31 -20.82
N ASN A 260 15.63 5.12 -21.86
CA ASN A 260 16.41 4.72 -23.03
C ASN A 260 17.86 4.39 -22.63
N GLY A 261 18.35 3.25 -23.11
CA GLY A 261 19.71 2.80 -22.84
C GLY A 261 19.95 2.22 -21.45
N VAL A 262 18.92 2.12 -20.60
CA VAL A 262 19.02 1.45 -19.29
C VAL A 262 19.36 -0.03 -19.50
N THR A 263 20.34 -0.49 -18.75
CA THR A 263 20.85 -1.86 -18.74
C THR A 263 20.57 -2.53 -17.39
N MET A 264 20.93 -3.80 -17.27
CA MET A 264 20.84 -4.56 -16.02
C MET A 264 21.64 -3.94 -14.86
N GLN A 265 22.72 -3.22 -15.17
CA GLN A 265 23.63 -2.65 -14.18
C GLN A 265 23.12 -1.32 -13.64
N ASP A 266 22.16 -0.70 -14.31
CA ASP A 266 21.52 0.52 -13.86
C ASP A 266 20.48 0.20 -12.80
N ASP A 267 20.59 0.85 -11.64
CA ASP A 267 19.52 0.81 -10.65
C ASP A 267 18.36 1.69 -11.10
N PHE A 268 17.22 1.06 -11.43
CA PHE A 268 16.03 1.78 -11.89
C PHE A 268 15.58 2.86 -10.90
N ARG A 269 15.80 2.68 -9.59
CA ARG A 269 15.41 3.65 -8.56
C ARG A 269 16.17 4.97 -8.72
N ILE A 270 17.42 4.91 -9.17
CA ILE A 270 18.22 6.12 -9.47
C ILE A 270 17.63 6.83 -10.69
N ARG A 271 17.31 6.09 -11.76
CA ARG A 271 16.70 6.64 -12.99
C ARG A 271 15.33 7.29 -12.72
N LEU A 272 14.58 6.77 -11.76
CA LEU A 272 13.30 7.35 -11.35
C LEU A 272 13.44 8.74 -10.70
N THR A 273 14.61 9.08 -10.11
CA THR A 273 14.79 10.39 -9.45
C THR A 273 14.80 11.56 -10.43
N ASP A 274 15.03 11.31 -11.72
CA ASP A 274 15.09 12.32 -12.78
C ASP A 274 13.71 12.80 -13.26
N PHE A 275 12.62 12.23 -12.73
CA PHE A 275 11.26 12.60 -13.12
C PHE A 275 10.82 13.91 -12.45
N PRO A 276 10.43 14.93 -13.24
CA PRO A 276 9.94 16.19 -12.71
C PRO A 276 8.54 16.03 -12.11
N VAL A 277 8.33 16.68 -10.97
CA VAL A 277 7.01 16.81 -10.35
C VAL A 277 6.04 17.45 -11.33
N GLY A 278 4.83 16.92 -11.43
CA GLY A 278 3.82 17.33 -12.40
C GLY A 278 3.83 16.52 -13.71
N GLU A 279 4.83 15.67 -13.95
CA GLU A 279 4.86 14.80 -15.14
C GLU A 279 3.75 13.74 -15.08
N VAL A 280 3.04 13.56 -16.19
CA VAL A 280 2.08 12.47 -16.37
C VAL A 280 2.87 11.21 -16.69
N LEU A 281 2.81 10.19 -15.84
CA LEU A 281 3.55 8.94 -16.07
C LEU A 281 2.73 7.95 -16.90
N TYR A 282 1.42 7.91 -16.66
CA TYR A 282 0.51 6.98 -17.33
C TYR A 282 -0.78 7.67 -17.76
N ASP A 283 -1.21 7.38 -18.99
CA ASP A 283 -2.61 7.50 -19.38
C ASP A 283 -3.33 6.21 -18.92
N VAL A 284 -4.40 6.36 -18.15
CA VAL A 284 -5.17 5.24 -17.59
C VAL A 284 -6.43 5.06 -18.42
N TYR A 285 -6.58 3.88 -19.02
CA TYR A 285 -7.77 3.53 -19.79
C TYR A 285 -8.62 2.52 -19.03
N ALA A 286 -9.92 2.55 -19.27
CA ALA A 286 -10.90 1.62 -18.73
C ALA A 286 -11.48 0.75 -19.84
N LEU A 287 -11.76 -0.51 -19.48
CA LEU A 287 -12.50 -1.49 -20.27
C LEU A 287 -13.63 -2.07 -19.42
N ASP A 288 -14.82 -2.12 -19.98
CA ASP A 288 -15.92 -2.92 -19.44
C ASP A 288 -15.75 -4.39 -19.82
N LYS A 289 -16.43 -5.28 -19.08
CA LYS A 289 -16.30 -6.72 -19.29
C LYS A 289 -16.73 -7.09 -20.72
N GLY A 290 -15.83 -7.76 -21.45
CA GLY A 290 -16.06 -8.18 -22.84
C GLY A 290 -15.65 -7.15 -23.91
N GLU A 291 -15.21 -5.95 -23.52
CA GLU A 291 -14.61 -5.00 -24.46
C GLU A 291 -13.17 -5.41 -24.85
N THR A 292 -12.77 -5.13 -26.09
CA THR A 292 -11.41 -5.31 -26.59
C THR A 292 -10.55 -4.07 -26.29
N VAL A 293 -9.22 -4.20 -26.37
CA VAL A 293 -8.27 -3.10 -26.11
C VAL A 293 -8.52 -1.89 -27.00
N GLU A 294 -9.01 -2.07 -28.22
CA GLU A 294 -9.36 -0.99 -29.15
C GLU A 294 -10.57 -0.17 -28.68
N GLN A 295 -11.42 -0.76 -27.83
CA GLN A 295 -12.59 -0.10 -27.24
C GLN A 295 -12.23 0.69 -25.96
N ALA A 296 -11.02 0.51 -25.42
CA ALA A 296 -10.57 1.14 -24.19
C ALA A 296 -10.74 2.65 -24.22
N LYS A 297 -11.31 3.21 -23.16
CA LYS A 297 -11.59 4.65 -23.04
C LYS A 297 -10.63 5.29 -22.05
N LEU A 298 -10.08 6.46 -22.39
CA LEU A 298 -9.19 7.22 -21.51
C LEU A 298 -9.97 7.65 -20.25
N LEU A 299 -9.78 6.91 -19.17
CA LEU A 299 -10.43 7.14 -17.88
C LEU A 299 -9.80 8.30 -17.12
N GLY A 300 -8.49 8.48 -17.25
CA GLY A 300 -7.78 9.52 -16.52
C GLY A 300 -6.27 9.44 -16.71
N GLN A 301 -5.56 10.16 -15.85
CA GLN A 301 -4.11 10.25 -15.88
C GLN A 301 -3.54 10.09 -14.47
N LEU A 302 -2.44 9.34 -14.37
CA LEU A 302 -1.65 9.27 -13.14
C LEU A 302 -0.50 10.27 -13.24
N VAL A 303 -0.54 11.30 -12.39
CA VAL A 303 0.40 12.41 -12.44
C VAL A 303 1.25 12.44 -11.19
N LEU A 304 2.55 12.60 -11.37
CA LEU A 304 3.52 12.68 -10.29
C LEU A 304 3.31 13.98 -9.48
N ASN A 305 3.19 13.86 -8.16
CA ASN A 305 2.91 14.97 -7.24
C ASN A 305 4.03 15.19 -6.19
N SER A 306 5.13 14.43 -6.28
CA SER A 306 6.36 14.64 -5.50
C SER A 306 7.56 14.12 -6.28
N LYS A 307 8.78 14.33 -5.76
CA LYS A 307 9.95 13.57 -6.24
C LYS A 307 9.73 12.08 -5.98
N ILE A 308 10.25 11.24 -6.87
CA ILE A 308 10.33 9.79 -6.64
C ILE A 308 11.56 9.52 -5.77
N VAL A 309 11.38 8.75 -4.69
CA VAL A 309 12.41 8.50 -3.68
C VAL A 309 12.42 7.03 -3.28
N ALA A 310 13.59 6.49 -2.92
CA ALA A 310 13.68 5.14 -2.35
C ALA A 310 13.83 5.23 -0.83
N SER A 311 13.04 4.44 -0.09
CA SER A 311 13.01 4.50 1.37
C SER A 311 12.98 3.12 2.02
N ARG A 312 13.59 3.01 3.21
CA ARG A 312 13.53 1.78 4.04
C ARG A 312 12.10 1.47 4.46
N TYR A 313 11.30 2.50 4.78
CA TYR A 313 9.88 2.30 5.09
C TYR A 313 9.12 1.70 3.91
N GLY A 314 9.36 2.20 2.70
CA GLY A 314 8.78 1.67 1.46
C GLY A 314 9.07 0.18 1.24
N ASP A 315 10.32 -0.21 1.42
CA ASP A 315 10.76 -1.60 1.22
C ASP A 315 10.28 -2.53 2.36
N GLU A 316 10.36 -2.10 3.62
CA GLU A 316 10.15 -2.99 4.76
C GLU A 316 8.77 -2.92 5.41
N LYS A 317 8.03 -1.80 5.26
CA LYS A 317 6.83 -1.52 6.06
C LYS A 317 5.61 -1.18 5.23
N LEU A 318 5.72 -0.31 4.24
CA LEU A 318 4.58 0.14 3.44
C LEU A 318 3.86 -1.05 2.79
N TYR A 319 2.55 -1.14 2.97
CA TYR A 319 1.74 -2.26 2.52
C TYR A 319 0.63 -1.82 1.57
N PHE A 320 0.44 -2.60 0.50
CA PHE A 320 -0.63 -2.45 -0.46
C PHE A 320 -1.43 -3.75 -0.51
N GLN A 321 -2.68 -3.68 -0.06
CA GLN A 321 -3.57 -4.84 -0.04
C GLN A 321 -3.97 -5.23 -1.46
N HIS A 322 -3.87 -6.52 -1.78
CA HIS A 322 -4.45 -7.08 -2.99
C HIS A 322 -5.94 -7.21 -2.81
N ASN A 323 -6.71 -6.82 -3.82
CA ASN A 323 -8.15 -6.92 -3.78
C ASN A 323 -8.64 -8.03 -4.72
N MET A 324 -9.44 -8.92 -4.15
CA MET A 324 -10.23 -9.93 -4.85
C MET A 324 -11.63 -9.90 -4.25
N GLN A 325 -12.66 -9.80 -5.10
CA GLN A 325 -14.03 -9.89 -4.66
C GLN A 325 -14.31 -11.30 -4.12
N ARG A 326 -15.06 -11.38 -3.01
CA ARG A 326 -15.58 -12.63 -2.46
C ARG A 326 -16.98 -12.93 -2.98
#